data_AF-A0A7Y2AE27-F1
#
_entry.id   AF-A0A7Y2AE27-F1
#
_cell.length_a   1.000
_cell.length_b   1.000
_cell.length_c   1.000
_cell.angle_alpha   90.00
_cell.angle_beta   90.00
_cell.angle_gamma   90.00
#
_symmetry.space_group_name_H-M   'P 1'
#
loop_
_entity.id
_entity.type
_entity.pdbx_description
1 polymer ?
#
loop_
_entity_poly.entity_id
_entity_poly.type
_entity_poly.pdbx_seq_one_letter_code
_entity_poly.pdbx_strand_id
1 'polypeptide(L)'
;SKFALRGMTMCWQHELRPFNIRVMLINPSEVTTAFNQEDRVEREDEKGKLTAAEIAHTIRYALEMDARGFIPELSVWATNPGVD
;
A
#
# COMPACT_ATOMS: atom_id res chain seq x y z
N SER A 1 -1.65 -10.26 11.93
CA SER A 1 -1.02 -10.69 10.66
C SER A 1 -0.19 -9.59 10.00
N LYS A 2 -0.63 -8.32 9.93
CA LYS A 2 0.11 -7.25 9.22
C LYS A 2 1.52 -6.94 9.76
N PHE A 3 1.75 -7.01 11.07
CA PHE A 3 3.10 -6.90 11.65
C PHE A 3 4.04 -8.03 11.18
N ALA A 4 3.52 -9.26 11.04
CA ALA A 4 4.31 -10.37 10.52
C ALA A 4 4.68 -10.17 9.05
N LEU A 5 3.76 -9.65 8.23
CA LEU A 5 4.04 -9.28 6.84
C LEU A 5 5.16 -8.22 6.77
N ARG A 6 5.13 -7.20 7.64
CA ARG A 6 6.21 -6.20 7.72
C ARG A 6 7.55 -6.83 8.09
N GLY A 7 7.57 -7.73 9.08
CA GLY A 7 8.77 -8.50 9.45
C GLY A 7 9.34 -9.29 8.27
N MET A 8 8.50 -10.05 7.57
CA MET A 8 8.89 -10.82 6.38
C MET A 8 9.42 -9.90 5.26
N THR A 9 8.76 -8.77 5.01
CA THR A 9 9.22 -7.80 4.00
C THR A 9 10.62 -7.28 4.32
N MET A 10 10.93 -6.98 5.60
CA MET A 10 12.28 -6.55 6.00
C MET A 10 13.33 -7.66 5.78
N CYS A 11 13.00 -8.91 6.09
CA CYS A 11 13.88 -10.06 5.77
C CYS A 11 14.17 -10.12 4.27
N TRP A 12 13.14 -10.04 3.43
CA TRP A 12 13.31 -10.08 1.97
C TRP A 12 14.06 -8.86 1.42
N GLN A 13 13.85 -7.67 1.97
CA GLN A 13 14.65 -6.50 1.61
C GLN A 13 16.13 -6.73 1.84
N HIS A 14 16.49 -7.41 2.93
CA HIS A 14 17.88 -7.75 3.22
C HIS A 14 18.40 -8.86 2.31
N GLU A 15 17.68 -9.98 2.25
CA GLU A 15 18.09 -11.21 1.54
C GLU A 15 18.14 -11.03 0.02
N LEU A 16 17.25 -10.21 -0.56
CA LEU A 16 17.10 -10.09 -2.01
C LEU A 16 17.88 -8.91 -2.61
N ARG A 17 18.40 -7.99 -1.78
CA ARG A 17 19.19 -6.84 -2.23
C ARG A 17 20.41 -7.24 -3.09
N PRO A 18 21.19 -8.30 -2.80
CA PRO A 18 22.31 -8.71 -3.63
C PRO A 18 21.91 -9.12 -5.06
N PHE A 19 20.65 -9.48 -5.28
CA PHE A 19 20.13 -9.92 -6.58
C PHE A 19 19.44 -8.78 -7.36
N ASN A 20 19.60 -7.53 -6.92
CA ASN A 20 18.95 -6.36 -7.52
C ASN A 20 17.41 -6.44 -7.55
N ILE A 21 16.82 -7.11 -6.55
CA ILE A 21 15.38 -7.22 -6.40
C ILE A 21 14.90 -6.14 -5.41
N ARG A 22 13.88 -5.37 -5.82
CA ARG A 22 13.29 -4.29 -5.03
C ARG A 22 12.05 -4.84 -4.31
N VAL A 23 12.03 -4.75 -2.98
CA VAL A 23 10.92 -5.23 -2.15
C VAL A 23 10.29 -4.02 -1.43
N MET A 24 9.04 -3.73 -1.75
CA MET A 24 8.33 -2.52 -1.32
C MET A 24 7.10 -2.89 -0.50
N LEU A 25 6.92 -2.27 0.67
CA LEU A 25 5.72 -2.39 1.49
C LEU A 25 4.83 -1.16 1.35
N ILE A 26 3.58 -1.37 0.92
CA ILE A 26 2.56 -0.32 0.76
C ILE A 26 1.55 -0.46 1.90
N ASN A 27 1.44 0.56 2.75
CA ASN A 27 0.57 0.56 3.92
C ASN A 27 -0.57 1.59 3.78
N PRO A 28 -1.72 1.22 3.20
CA PRO A 28 -2.88 2.09 3.18
C PRO A 28 -3.59 2.16 4.54
N SER A 29 -4.21 3.31 4.85
CA SER A 29 -5.27 3.44 5.86
C SER A 29 -6.60 2.83 5.35
N GLU A 30 -7.75 3.26 5.86
CA GLU A 30 -9.05 2.76 5.34
C GLU A 30 -9.22 3.13 3.86
N VAL A 31 -9.58 2.12 3.05
CA VAL A 31 -9.89 2.25 1.62
C VAL A 31 -11.30 1.68 1.38
N THR A 32 -12.15 2.42 0.66
CA THR A 32 -13.51 1.99 0.29
C THR A 32 -13.45 0.90 -0.78
N THR A 33 -13.19 -0.33 -0.35
CA THR A 33 -13.18 -1.52 -1.21
C THR A 33 -14.06 -2.62 -0.63
N ALA A 34 -14.30 -3.67 -1.42
CA ALA A 34 -14.89 -4.93 -0.97
C ALA A 34 -13.99 -5.76 -0.03
N PHE A 35 -12.88 -5.20 0.48
CA PHE A 35 -11.98 -5.90 1.39
C PHE A 35 -12.72 -6.39 2.63
N ASN A 36 -12.60 -7.70 2.91
CA ASN A 36 -13.28 -8.38 4.01
C ASN A 36 -14.82 -8.47 3.89
N GLN A 37 -15.38 -8.26 2.70
CA GLN A 37 -16.79 -8.53 2.38
C GLN A 37 -16.94 -9.91 1.71
N GLU A 38 -17.85 -10.74 2.21
CA GLU A 38 -18.09 -12.09 1.64
C GLU A 38 -18.77 -12.03 0.27
N ASP A 39 -19.66 -11.06 0.07
CA ASP A 39 -20.42 -10.85 -1.19
C ASP A 39 -19.59 -10.16 -2.28
N ARG A 40 -18.40 -9.65 -1.93
CA ARG A 40 -17.49 -8.89 -2.79
C ARG A 40 -18.12 -7.65 -3.42
N VAL A 41 -19.15 -7.09 -2.80
CA VAL A 41 -19.75 -5.83 -3.24
C VAL A 41 -18.82 -4.69 -2.82
N GLU A 42 -18.45 -3.85 -3.79
CA GLU A 42 -17.64 -2.66 -3.51
C GLU A 42 -18.42 -1.69 -2.61
N ARG A 43 -17.70 -1.08 -1.67
CA ARG A 43 -18.26 -0.04 -0.82
C ARG A 43 -18.41 1.23 -1.65
N GLU A 44 -19.47 2.01 -1.40
CA GLU A 44 -19.57 3.35 -1.95
C GLU A 44 -18.42 4.22 -1.45
N ASP A 45 -18.00 5.17 -2.28
CA ASP A 45 -16.96 6.11 -1.91
C ASP A 45 -17.45 7.03 -0.80
N GLU A 46 -16.66 7.11 0.27
CA GLU A 46 -16.95 7.92 1.44
C GLU A 46 -16.00 9.11 1.47
N LYS A 47 -16.56 10.31 1.64
CA LYS A 47 -15.77 11.53 1.80
C LYS A 47 -14.85 11.39 3.01
N GLY A 48 -13.56 11.68 2.81
CA GLY A 48 -12.55 11.54 3.86
C GLY A 48 -11.92 10.15 3.98
N LYS A 49 -12.28 9.18 3.12
CA LYS A 49 -11.59 7.89 2.99
C LYS A 49 -10.80 7.83 1.69
N LEU A 50 -9.85 6.88 1.62
CA LEU A 50 -9.12 6.61 0.38
C LEU A 50 -10.00 5.76 -0.55
N THR A 51 -9.79 5.93 -1.85
CA THR A 51 -10.33 5.02 -2.86
C THR A 51 -9.20 4.12 -3.40
N ALA A 52 -9.54 3.18 -4.27
CA ALA A 52 -8.54 2.38 -4.97
C ALA A 52 -7.61 3.24 -5.85
N ALA A 53 -8.06 4.42 -6.30
CA ALA A 53 -7.31 5.28 -7.21
C ALA A 53 -6.04 5.85 -6.57
N GLU A 54 -6.09 6.31 -5.32
CA GLU A 54 -4.91 6.81 -4.61
C GLU A 54 -3.87 5.71 -4.44
N ILE A 55 -4.30 4.49 -4.08
CA ILE A 55 -3.39 3.35 -3.90
C ILE A 55 -2.76 2.94 -5.24
N ALA A 56 -3.55 2.91 -6.31
CA ALA A 56 -3.05 2.63 -7.66
C ALA A 56 -2.02 3.68 -8.11
N HIS A 57 -2.29 4.96 -7.88
CA HIS A 57 -1.36 6.05 -8.17
C HIS A 57 -0.04 5.88 -7.40
N THR A 58 -0.12 5.54 -6.12
CA THR A 58 1.05 5.29 -5.29
C THR A 58 1.89 4.10 -5.76
N ILE A 59 1.24 2.98 -6.11
CA ILE A 59 1.94 1.79 -6.63
C ILE A 59 2.64 2.13 -7.95
N ARG A 60 1.95 2.82 -8.86
CA ARG A 60 2.53 3.29 -10.13
C ARG A 60 3.78 4.13 -9.90
N TYR A 61 3.71 5.14 -9.01
CA TYR A 61 4.85 6.00 -8.70
C TYR A 61 6.05 5.22 -8.12
N ALA A 62 5.79 4.27 -7.24
CA ALA A 62 6.84 3.42 -6.67
C ALA A 62 7.54 2.56 -7.75
N LEU A 63 6.78 2.10 -8.76
CA LEU A 63 7.31 1.29 -9.87
C LEU A 63 8.09 2.12 -10.90
N GLU A 64 7.62 3.34 -11.20
CA GLU A 64 8.21 4.25 -12.20
C GLU A 64 9.57 4.86 -11.75
N MET A 65 9.95 4.70 -10.48
CA MET A 65 11.26 5.14 -9.99
C MET A 65 12.42 4.46 -10.73
N ASP A 66 13.45 5.27 -11.06
CA ASP A 66 14.73 4.80 -11.61
C ASP A 66 15.25 3.57 -10.85
N ALA A 67 15.71 2.56 -11.59
CA ALA A 67 16.05 1.24 -11.04
C ALA A 67 17.19 1.26 -10.00
N ARG A 68 17.96 2.35 -9.88
CA ARG A 68 18.96 2.54 -8.82
C ARG A 68 18.32 2.73 -7.43
N GLY A 69 17.05 3.14 -7.38
CA GLY A 69 16.32 3.44 -6.16
C GLY A 69 15.00 2.67 -6.04
N PHE A 70 14.51 2.60 -4.81
CA PHE A 70 13.12 2.24 -4.49
C PHE A 70 12.74 2.81 -3.13
N ILE A 71 11.44 2.85 -2.87
CA ILE A 71 10.86 3.22 -1.58
C ILE A 71 10.59 1.91 -0.82
N PRO A 72 11.39 1.56 0.20
CA PRO A 72 11.25 0.25 0.88
C PRO A 72 9.91 0.14 1.62
N GLU A 73 9.39 1.24 2.13
CA GLU A 73 8.12 1.29 2.83
C GLU A 73 7.48 2.66 2.65
N LEU A 74 6.18 2.69 2.40
CA LEU A 74 5.39 3.93 2.37
C LEU A 74 4.03 3.71 2.99
N SER A 75 3.47 4.76 3.57
CA SER A 75 2.12 4.75 4.12
C SER A 75 1.25 5.80 3.43
N VAL A 76 0.02 5.42 3.09
CA VAL A 76 -0.97 6.31 2.46
C VAL A 76 -2.12 6.49 3.44
N TRP A 77 -2.38 7.73 3.81
CA TRP A 77 -3.39 8.09 4.80
C TRP A 77 -4.38 9.08 4.20
N ALA A 78 -5.66 8.92 4.51
CA ALA A 78 -6.63 9.97 4.25
C ALA A 78 -6.34 11.20 5.13
N THR A 79 -6.39 12.40 4.53
CA THR A 79 -5.96 13.65 5.18
C THR A 79 -6.91 14.13 6.28
N ASN A 80 -8.20 13.78 6.20
CA ASN A 80 -9.21 14.18 7.19
C ASN A 80 -10.36 13.16 7.29
N PRO A 81 -10.17 12.05 8.03
CA PRO A 81 -11.12 10.93 8.06
C PRO A 81 -12.36 11.15 8.95
N GLY A 82 -12.60 12.36 9.45
CA GLY A 82 -13.66 12.65 10.43
C GLY A 82 -14.54 13.87 10.11
N VAL A 83 -14.53 14.36 8.87
CA VAL A 83 -15.44 15.43 8.44
C VAL A 83 -16.44 14.87 7.44
N ASP A 84 -17.68 14.72 7.91
CA ASP A 84 -18.88 14.46 7.10
C ASP A 84 -19.02 15.45 5.92
#